data_AF-V5FXI7-F1
#
_entry.id   AF-V5FXI7-F1
#
_cell.length_a   1.000
_cell.length_b   1.000
_cell.length_c   1.000
_cell.angle_alpha   90.00
_cell.angle_beta   90.00
_cell.angle_gamma   90.00
#
_symmetry.space_group_name_H-M   'P 1'
#
loop_
_entity.id
_entity.type
_entity.pdbx_description
1 polymer ?
#
loop_
_entity_poly.entity_id
_entity_poly.type
_entity_poly.pdbx_seq_one_letter_code
_entity_poly.pdbx_strand_id
1 'polypeptide(L)'
;IIYVDFCLNYYLPLGQKKMQLLKNKFDSKKVEQFLISENKFITDLFSITAIPERKDFLENDVEDDDMNGQNSGFSVLGTKTSRAKSLQELQQRLEAITSKKKLTYKEKLAKKGLKNRMKKKSKQDERNAKQKLIRAAKLTNTEIKIEEGDTKPNTTKPVFNSENKMVFSKFDFANLGMKRQKKQEKDPKKLLKKIDEQKDKLQKLEESGETEKIIEIKEKTAWKNAFAKAEGVKVKDDPTLLKKSLKRKEQKQRSSKNKWEKRQQGVQKAKEERQQKRSDNIEKRKKEKKNRKLKTASKRGRIIP
;
A
#
# COMPACT_ATOMS: atom_id res chain seq x y z
N ILE A 1 2.31 85.52 -20.19
CA ILE A 1 3.17 84.53 -20.87
C ILE A 1 3.18 83.28 -19.98
N ILE A 2 2.09 82.50 -19.95
CA ILE A 2 1.80 81.28 -20.73
C ILE A 2 2.95 80.26 -20.72
N TYR A 3 2.72 79.13 -20.06
CA TYR A 3 2.98 77.70 -20.41
C TYR A 3 3.02 76.90 -19.09
N VAL A 4 1.98 76.16 -18.68
CA VAL A 4 1.56 74.81 -19.14
C VAL A 4 2.64 73.76 -18.88
N ASP A 5 2.54 72.96 -17.80
CA ASP A 5 2.14 71.55 -17.87
C ASP A 5 2.38 70.74 -16.57
N PHE A 6 1.37 69.90 -16.27
CA PHE A 6 1.47 68.50 -15.85
C PHE A 6 2.58 68.05 -14.86
N CYS A 7 2.19 67.64 -13.65
CA CYS A 7 2.31 66.24 -13.23
C CYS A 7 1.92 66.03 -11.75
N LEU A 8 1.06 65.03 -11.59
CA LEU A 8 0.82 64.25 -10.38
C LEU A 8 2.06 64.10 -9.50
N ASN A 9 1.94 64.46 -8.22
CA ASN A 9 2.48 63.64 -7.15
C ASN A 9 1.76 63.90 -5.83
N TYR A 10 0.94 62.90 -5.48
CA TYR A 10 0.40 62.69 -4.15
C TYR A 10 1.56 62.59 -3.15
N TYR A 11 1.60 63.50 -2.17
CA TYR A 11 2.30 63.27 -0.92
C TYR A 11 1.48 63.90 0.22
N LEU A 12 0.73 63.05 0.94
CA LEU A 12 0.15 63.38 2.24
C LEU A 12 0.72 62.40 3.27
N PRO A 13 1.09 62.88 4.48
CA PRO A 13 1.95 62.15 5.39
C PRO A 13 1.18 61.05 6.12
N LEU A 14 1.74 59.84 6.12
CA LEU A 14 1.30 58.72 6.96
C LEU A 14 1.57 59.03 8.43
N GLY A 15 0.62 59.70 9.08
CA GLY A 15 0.53 59.76 10.53
C GLY A 15 0.26 58.36 11.08
N GLN A 16 1.25 57.79 11.79
CA GLN A 16 1.12 56.53 12.51
C GLN A 16 0.07 56.66 13.64
N LYS A 17 -1.18 56.33 13.36
CA LYS A 17 -2.14 55.98 14.43
C LYS A 17 -1.75 54.60 14.97
N LYS A 18 -1.00 54.57 16.07
CA LYS A 18 -0.85 53.37 16.91
C LYS A 18 -2.25 52.91 17.34
N MET A 19 -2.76 51.85 16.72
CA MET A 19 -3.85 51.05 17.27
C MET A 19 -3.34 50.45 18.59
N GLN A 20 -3.66 51.10 19.70
CA GLN A 20 -3.43 50.54 21.02
C GLN A 20 -4.37 49.34 21.18
N LEU A 21 -3.83 48.12 20.98
CA LEU A 21 -4.50 46.90 21.40
C LEU A 21 -4.63 46.97 22.93
N LEU A 22 -5.85 47.22 23.41
CA LEU A 22 -6.20 47.01 24.80
C LEU A 22 -5.83 45.57 25.15
N LYS A 23 -4.81 45.40 26.00
CA LYS A 23 -4.41 44.11 26.54
C LYS A 23 -5.47 43.67 27.55
N ASN A 24 -6.60 43.21 27.05
CA ASN A 24 -7.60 42.53 27.85
C ASN A 24 -6.90 41.33 28.48
N LYS A 25 -6.87 41.28 29.81
CA LYS A 25 -6.23 40.22 30.57
C LYS A 25 -6.89 38.90 30.14
N PHE A 26 -6.10 37.96 29.62
CA PHE A 26 -6.62 36.70 29.13
C PHE A 26 -7.18 35.89 30.31
N ASP A 27 -8.51 35.77 30.38
CA ASP A 27 -9.19 35.02 31.44
C ASP A 27 -9.11 33.52 31.15
N SER A 28 -7.98 32.93 31.51
CA SER A 28 -7.68 31.51 31.33
C SER A 28 -8.79 30.60 31.87
N LYS A 29 -9.38 30.96 33.02
CA LYS A 29 -10.46 30.19 33.65
C LYS A 29 -11.75 30.18 32.81
N LYS A 30 -12.06 31.29 32.14
CA LYS A 30 -13.26 31.39 31.29
C LYS A 30 -13.09 30.56 30.02
N VAL A 31 -11.89 30.57 29.45
CA VAL A 31 -11.54 29.74 28.29
C VAL A 31 -11.56 28.26 28.66
N GLU A 32 -11.04 27.90 29.83
CA GLU A 32 -11.08 26.53 30.33
C GLU A 32 -12.52 26.04 30.53
N GLN A 33 -13.39 26.85 31.14
CA GLN A 33 -14.81 26.52 31.28
C GLN A 33 -15.50 26.34 29.92
N PHE A 34 -15.15 27.17 28.93
CA PHE A 34 -15.68 27.06 27.57
C PHE A 34 -15.21 25.78 26.88
N LEU A 35 -13.92 25.42 27.00
CA LEU A 35 -13.38 24.18 26.44
C LEU A 35 -13.99 22.93 27.11
N ILE A 36 -14.26 22.99 28.41
CA ILE A 36 -14.92 21.90 29.13
C ILE A 36 -16.36 21.73 28.66
N SER A 37 -17.11 22.82 28.49
CA SER A 37 -18.50 22.75 28.02
C SER A 37 -18.58 22.25 26.57
N GLU A 38 -17.69 22.71 25.69
CA GLU A 38 -17.61 22.22 24.30
C GLU A 38 -17.21 20.74 24.24
N ASN A 39 -16.22 20.31 25.01
CA ASN A 39 -15.84 18.89 25.05
C ASN A 39 -16.99 18.01 25.56
N LYS A 40 -17.76 18.48 26.54
CA LYS A 40 -18.95 17.77 27.02
C LYS A 40 -20.00 17.67 25.92
N PHE A 41 -20.26 18.77 25.20
CA PHE A 41 -21.18 18.80 24.06
C PHE A 41 -20.76 17.84 22.94
N ILE A 42 -19.46 17.83 22.58
CA ILE A 42 -18.91 16.94 21.54
C ILE A 42 -19.02 15.47 21.96
N THR A 43 -18.74 15.17 23.23
CA THR A 43 -18.85 13.81 23.77
C THR A 43 -20.30 13.33 23.74
N ASP A 44 -21.24 14.19 24.12
CA ASP A 44 -22.67 13.88 24.10
C ASP A 44 -23.16 13.69 22.64
N LEU A 45 -22.71 14.54 21.72
CA LEU A 45 -22.98 14.42 20.29
C LEU A 45 -22.44 13.10 19.73
N PHE A 46 -21.24 12.67 20.10
CA PHE A 46 -20.67 11.38 19.68
C PHE A 46 -21.34 10.18 20.35
N SER A 47 -21.98 10.34 21.49
CA SER A 47 -22.79 9.28 22.10
C SER A 47 -24.13 9.08 21.38
N ILE A 48 -24.75 10.17 20.92
CA ILE A 48 -26.02 10.17 20.19
C ILE A 48 -25.82 9.75 18.74
N THR A 49 -24.74 10.22 18.12
CA THR A 49 -24.39 9.84 16.75
C THR A 49 -23.66 8.50 16.77
N ALA A 50 -24.32 7.44 16.31
CA ALA A 50 -23.69 6.14 16.12
C ALA A 50 -22.70 6.20 14.92
N ILE A 51 -21.60 6.94 15.07
CA ILE A 51 -20.53 7.03 14.10
C ILE A 51 -19.77 5.70 14.16
N PRO A 52 -19.76 4.90 13.07
CA PRO A 52 -18.97 3.69 13.05
C PRO A 52 -17.50 4.05 13.25
N GLU A 53 -16.89 3.50 14.29
CA GLU A 53 -15.47 3.65 14.60
C GLU A 53 -14.65 3.17 13.39
N ARG A 54 -14.17 4.11 12.56
CA ARG A 54 -13.29 3.78 11.44
C ARG A 54 -11.92 3.41 12.00
N LYS A 55 -11.65 2.11 11.99
CA LYS A 55 -10.32 1.56 12.26
C LYS A 55 -9.46 1.70 11.01
N ASP A 56 -9.07 2.93 10.73
CA ASP A 56 -8.13 3.20 9.66
C ASP A 56 -6.79 3.58 10.32
N PHE A 57 -5.74 2.84 9.95
CA PHE A 57 -4.31 3.10 10.20
C PHE A 57 -3.67 2.56 11.49
N LEU A 58 -3.52 1.23 11.57
CA LEU A 58 -2.19 0.65 11.84
C LEU A 58 -1.92 -0.49 10.85
N GLU A 59 -0.99 -0.19 9.97
CA GLU A 59 -0.56 -0.91 8.79
C GLU A 59 0.05 -2.28 9.13
N ASN A 60 -0.33 -3.32 8.39
CA ASN A 60 0.59 -4.22 7.69
C ASN A 60 -0.23 -5.23 6.86
N ASP A 61 -0.02 -5.12 5.55
CA ASP A 61 -0.66 -5.88 4.48
C ASP A 61 -0.56 -7.41 4.66
N VAL A 62 -1.73 -8.06 4.67
CA VAL A 62 -1.92 -9.35 3.99
C VAL A 62 -3.28 -9.29 3.32
N GLU A 63 -3.25 -9.08 2.00
CA GLU A 63 -4.38 -9.30 1.10
C GLU A 63 -4.83 -10.77 1.22
N ASP A 64 -6.07 -11.00 1.63
CA ASP A 64 -6.82 -12.20 1.24
C ASP A 64 -8.26 -11.76 0.93
N ASP A 65 -8.62 -11.93 -0.34
CA ASP A 65 -9.98 -11.81 -0.89
C ASP A 65 -10.95 -12.69 -0.07
N ASP A 66 -11.99 -12.09 0.53
CA ASP A 66 -13.29 -12.77 0.62
C ASP A 66 -14.43 -11.75 0.63
N MET A 67 -15.16 -11.70 -0.48
CA MET A 67 -16.39 -10.94 -0.63
C MET A 67 -17.55 -11.86 -0.30
N ASN A 68 -18.20 -11.68 0.85
CA ASN A 68 -19.59 -12.13 1.01
C ASN A 68 -20.35 -11.37 2.10
N GLY A 69 -21.58 -10.98 1.77
CA GLY A 69 -22.69 -11.07 2.73
C GLY A 69 -23.07 -9.83 3.54
N GLN A 70 -23.90 -8.99 2.93
CA GLN A 70 -25.13 -8.43 3.50
C GLN A 70 -25.06 -7.57 4.79
N ASN A 71 -25.49 -6.33 4.62
CA ASN A 71 -26.25 -5.57 5.60
C ASN A 71 -27.29 -6.45 6.31
N SER A 72 -27.12 -6.67 7.60
CA SER A 72 -28.25 -6.87 8.51
C SER A 72 -27.95 -6.14 9.81
N GLY A 73 -28.63 -5.02 10.01
CA GLY A 73 -28.82 -4.46 11.34
C GLY A 73 -29.67 -5.45 12.12
N PHE A 74 -29.03 -6.20 13.01
CA PHE A 74 -29.70 -6.92 14.08
C PHE A 74 -28.74 -6.98 15.27
N SER A 75 -29.02 -6.14 16.26
CA SER A 75 -28.36 -6.17 17.56
C SER A 75 -28.78 -7.46 18.28
N VAL A 76 -28.05 -8.55 18.06
CA VAL A 76 -28.10 -9.69 18.96
C VAL A 76 -27.27 -9.33 20.17
N LEU A 77 -27.95 -9.14 21.29
CA LEU A 77 -27.37 -9.20 22.63
C LEU A 77 -26.85 -10.63 22.85
N GLY A 78 -25.67 -10.89 22.30
CA GLY A 78 -24.89 -12.08 22.54
C GLY A 78 -23.52 -11.60 23.00
N THR A 79 -23.12 -11.99 24.20
CA THR A 79 -21.78 -11.72 24.74
C THR A 79 -20.74 -12.10 23.68
N LYS A 80 -20.19 -11.11 22.97
CA LYS A 80 -19.08 -11.34 22.03
C LYS A 80 -17.94 -11.89 22.86
N THR A 81 -17.61 -13.17 22.68
CA THR A 81 -16.43 -13.75 23.35
C THR A 81 -15.22 -12.95 22.90
N SER A 82 -14.61 -12.21 23.83
CA SER A 82 -13.49 -11.33 23.54
C SER A 82 -12.33 -12.11 22.91
N ARG A 83 -11.55 -11.43 22.06
CA ARG A 83 -10.31 -11.99 21.50
C ARG A 83 -9.37 -12.32 22.67
N ALA A 84 -8.89 -13.57 22.73
CA ALA A 84 -7.94 -14.00 23.77
C ALA A 84 -6.73 -13.05 23.81
N LYS A 85 -6.45 -12.52 25.00
CA LYS A 85 -5.43 -11.50 25.28
C LYS A 85 -4.06 -12.13 25.53
N SER A 86 -4.00 -13.33 26.13
CA SER A 86 -2.74 -14.03 26.43
C SER A 86 -2.63 -15.41 25.74
N LEU A 87 -1.42 -16.00 25.75
CA LEU A 87 -1.18 -17.36 25.25
C LEU A 87 -1.86 -18.41 26.17
N GLN A 88 -1.74 -18.20 27.48
CA GLN A 88 -2.34 -19.06 28.51
C GLN A 88 -3.88 -19.10 28.42
N GLU A 89 -4.52 -17.95 28.18
CA GLU A 89 -5.97 -17.88 27.95
C GLU A 89 -6.39 -18.68 26.71
N LEU A 90 -5.52 -18.75 25.69
CA LEU A 90 -5.77 -19.50 24.47
C LEU A 90 -5.63 -21.02 24.68
N GLN A 91 -4.70 -21.44 25.56
CA GLN A 91 -4.55 -22.84 26.00
C GLN A 91 -5.77 -23.30 26.82
N GLN A 92 -6.20 -22.51 27.80
CA GLN A 92 -7.36 -22.80 28.62
C GLN A 92 -8.64 -22.93 27.78
N ARG A 93 -8.82 -22.06 26.77
CA ARG A 93 -9.96 -22.19 25.83
C ARG A 93 -9.86 -23.43 24.94
N LEU A 94 -8.67 -23.85 24.54
CA LEU A 94 -8.48 -25.11 23.82
C LEU A 94 -8.84 -26.30 24.69
N GLU A 95 -8.34 -26.31 25.93
CA GLU A 95 -8.59 -27.36 26.92
C GLU A 95 -10.07 -27.51 27.21
N ALA A 96 -10.77 -26.39 27.44
CA ALA A 96 -12.22 -26.34 27.67
C ALA A 96 -13.05 -26.84 26.47
N ILE A 97 -12.57 -26.66 25.24
CA ILE A 97 -13.22 -27.23 24.05
C ILE A 97 -12.87 -28.71 23.89
N THR A 98 -11.67 -29.13 24.30
CA THR A 98 -11.21 -30.51 24.18
C THR A 98 -11.76 -31.45 25.26
N SER A 99 -12.09 -30.93 26.45
CA SER A 99 -12.63 -31.71 27.57
C SER A 99 -14.08 -32.13 27.36
N LYS A 100 -14.80 -31.50 26.41
CA LYS A 100 -16.15 -31.92 26.02
C LYS A 100 -16.11 -33.26 25.29
N LYS A 101 -16.85 -34.27 25.78
CA LYS A 101 -16.88 -35.64 25.21
C LYS A 101 -17.51 -35.72 23.81
N LYS A 102 -18.46 -34.85 23.46
CA LYS A 102 -19.05 -34.73 22.12
C LYS A 102 -19.01 -33.27 21.65
N LEU A 103 -18.23 -32.99 20.60
CA LEU A 103 -18.11 -31.65 20.03
C LEU A 103 -19.09 -31.47 18.87
N THR A 104 -19.79 -30.35 18.87
CA THR A 104 -20.59 -29.90 17.72
C THR A 104 -19.70 -29.50 16.53
N TYR A 105 -20.27 -29.43 15.32
CA TYR A 105 -19.52 -29.03 14.12
C TYR A 105 -18.83 -27.65 14.26
N LYS A 106 -19.53 -26.69 14.87
CA LYS A 106 -18.99 -25.35 15.14
C LYS A 106 -17.80 -25.39 16.11
N GLU A 107 -17.87 -26.22 17.15
CA GLU A 107 -16.77 -26.38 18.12
C GLU A 107 -15.55 -27.11 17.52
N LYS A 108 -15.75 -28.07 16.61
CA LYS A 108 -14.66 -28.72 15.86
C LYS A 108 -13.91 -27.70 15.00
N LEU A 109 -14.64 -26.80 14.33
CA LEU A 109 -14.05 -25.73 13.53
C LEU A 109 -13.29 -24.73 14.41
N ALA A 110 -13.87 -24.34 15.55
CA ALA A 110 -13.21 -23.48 16.53
C ALA A 110 -11.92 -24.10 17.09
N LYS A 111 -11.94 -25.39 17.45
CA LYS A 111 -10.76 -26.16 17.89
C LYS A 111 -9.65 -26.15 16.83
N LYS A 112 -9.99 -26.35 15.55
CA LYS A 112 -9.02 -26.30 14.44
C LYS A 112 -8.41 -24.91 14.27
N GLY A 113 -9.24 -23.86 14.30
CA GLY A 113 -8.77 -22.47 14.22
C GLY A 113 -7.83 -22.10 15.39
N LEU A 114 -8.18 -22.53 16.60
CA LEU A 114 -7.44 -22.23 17.82
C LEU A 114 -6.09 -23.00 17.86
N LYS A 115 -6.06 -24.27 17.41
CA LYS A 115 -4.81 -25.04 17.20
C LYS A 115 -3.88 -24.40 16.17
N ASN A 116 -4.41 -23.96 15.04
CA ASN A 116 -3.62 -23.27 14.01
C ASN A 116 -3.04 -21.95 14.53
N ARG A 117 -3.80 -21.23 15.36
CA ARG A 117 -3.33 -19.99 15.98
C ARG A 117 -2.20 -20.23 16.99
N MET A 118 -2.26 -21.30 17.79
CA MET A 118 -1.15 -21.72 18.65
C MET A 118 0.11 -22.03 17.85
N LYS A 119 -0.01 -22.81 16.78
CA LYS A 119 1.12 -23.16 15.91
C LYS A 119 1.76 -21.93 15.27
N LYS A 120 0.95 -20.94 14.88
CA LYS A 120 1.46 -19.66 14.33
C LYS A 120 2.21 -18.85 15.38
N LYS A 121 1.65 -18.70 16.60
CA LYS A 121 2.33 -18.00 17.71
C LYS A 121 3.65 -18.66 18.09
N SER A 122 3.66 -19.97 18.32
CA SER A 122 4.89 -20.71 18.67
C SER A 122 5.99 -20.57 17.60
N LYS A 123 5.65 -20.65 16.31
CA LYS A 123 6.62 -20.41 15.23
C LYS A 123 7.14 -18.97 15.17
N GLN A 124 6.30 -18.00 15.53
CA GLN A 124 6.71 -16.59 15.59
C GLN A 124 7.67 -16.36 16.75
N ASP A 125 7.39 -16.93 17.92
CA ASP A 125 8.25 -16.84 19.10
C ASP A 125 9.60 -17.53 18.85
N GLU A 126 9.61 -18.69 18.19
CA GLU A 126 10.84 -19.39 17.78
C GLU A 126 11.71 -18.54 16.83
N ARG A 127 11.09 -17.86 15.85
CA ARG A 127 11.80 -16.94 14.95
C ARG A 127 12.38 -15.75 15.70
N ASN A 128 11.61 -15.17 16.62
CA ASN A 128 12.03 -14.05 17.44
C ASN A 128 13.20 -14.45 18.37
N ALA A 129 13.15 -15.64 18.97
CA ALA A 129 14.24 -16.19 19.78
C ALA A 129 15.50 -16.41 18.94
N LYS A 130 15.39 -17.03 17.75
CA LYS A 130 16.51 -17.21 16.82
C LYS A 130 17.13 -15.87 16.41
N GLN A 131 16.31 -14.86 16.11
CA GLN A 131 16.82 -13.52 15.80
C GLN A 131 17.53 -12.86 16.99
N LYS A 132 17.02 -13.02 18.22
CA LYS A 132 17.68 -12.52 19.43
C LYS A 132 19.03 -13.20 19.65
N LEU A 133 19.12 -14.52 19.48
CA LEU A 133 20.38 -15.27 19.56
C LEU A 133 21.38 -14.84 18.50
N ILE A 134 20.94 -14.61 17.24
CA ILE A 134 21.80 -14.11 16.18
C ILE A 134 22.31 -12.69 16.50
N ARG A 135 21.47 -11.82 17.06
CA ARG A 135 21.90 -10.48 17.50
C ARG A 135 22.91 -10.56 18.65
N ALA A 136 22.67 -11.42 19.64
CA ALA A 136 23.60 -11.64 20.74
C ALA A 136 24.95 -12.20 20.24
N ALA A 137 24.93 -13.21 19.37
CA ALA A 137 26.15 -13.78 18.79
C ALA A 137 26.93 -12.78 17.92
N LYS A 138 26.25 -11.83 17.28
CA LYS A 138 26.93 -10.75 16.53
C LYS A 138 27.63 -9.76 17.45
N LEU A 139 27.08 -9.49 18.63
CA LEU A 139 27.68 -8.61 19.63
C LEU A 139 28.88 -9.26 20.32
N THR A 140 28.89 -10.59 20.48
CA THR A 140 30.02 -11.31 21.09
C THR A 140 31.16 -11.57 20.11
N ASN A 141 30.89 -11.68 18.80
CA ASN A 141 31.91 -11.90 17.77
C ASN A 141 32.68 -10.62 17.38
N THR A 142 32.24 -9.43 17.81
CA THR A 142 32.91 -8.16 17.54
C THR A 142 34.12 -7.87 18.43
N GLU A 143 34.41 -8.69 19.44
CA GLU A 143 35.52 -8.49 20.37
C GLU A 143 36.79 -9.33 20.08
N ILE A 144 36.80 -10.21 19.06
CA ILE A 144 37.92 -11.18 18.83
C ILE A 144 38.63 -11.01 17.48
N LYS A 145 38.61 -9.83 16.84
CA LYS A 145 39.48 -9.57 15.67
C LYS A 145 40.10 -8.19 15.70
N ILE A 146 41.16 -8.06 16.49
CA ILE A 146 42.24 -7.11 16.24
C ILE A 146 43.52 -7.95 16.25
N GLU A 147 43.94 -8.41 15.07
CA GLU A 147 45.35 -8.72 14.79
C GLU A 147 45.65 -8.36 13.33
N GLU A 148 46.92 -8.00 13.16
CA GLU A 148 47.50 -7.08 12.21
C GLU A 148 47.54 -7.60 10.77
N GLY A 149 47.46 -6.67 9.82
CA GLY A 149 47.68 -6.91 8.41
C GLY A 149 48.05 -5.63 7.70
N ASP A 150 49.34 -5.49 7.40
CA ASP A 150 49.98 -4.39 6.68
C ASP A 150 49.21 -3.95 5.43
N THR A 151 48.67 -2.73 5.47
CA THR A 151 48.37 -1.97 4.25
C THR A 151 48.89 -0.55 4.41
N LYS A 152 49.90 -0.24 3.57
CA LYS A 152 50.53 1.08 3.43
C LYS A 152 49.48 2.21 3.42
N PRO A 153 49.62 3.27 4.22
CA PRO A 153 48.69 4.39 4.18
C PRO A 153 48.89 5.19 2.90
N ASN A 154 47.89 5.15 2.02
CA ASN A 154 47.84 6.02 0.85
C ASN A 154 47.58 7.45 1.33
N THR A 155 48.64 8.27 1.40
CA THR A 155 48.56 9.65 1.87
C THR A 155 47.81 10.50 0.84
N THR A 156 46.50 10.66 1.01
CA THR A 156 45.69 11.57 0.20
C THR A 156 46.06 13.01 0.57
N LYS A 157 46.54 13.78 -0.42
CA LYS A 157 46.80 15.22 -0.26
C LYS A 157 45.50 15.95 0.15
N PRO A 158 45.55 16.92 1.07
CA PRO A 158 44.39 17.70 1.47
C PRO A 158 43.85 18.50 0.27
N VAL A 159 42.57 18.36 -0.03
CA VAL A 159 41.90 19.12 -1.09
C VAL A 159 41.60 20.53 -0.57
N PHE A 160 42.13 21.53 -1.26
CA PHE A 160 41.96 22.95 -0.98
C PHE A 160 40.89 23.54 -1.91
N ASN A 161 40.02 24.42 -1.38
CA ASN A 161 39.12 25.21 -2.22
C ASN A 161 39.92 26.23 -3.06
N SER A 162 39.28 26.90 -4.02
CA SER A 162 39.88 27.94 -4.89
C SER A 162 40.55 29.11 -4.15
N GLU A 163 40.29 29.28 -2.85
CA GLU A 163 40.96 30.26 -1.98
C GLU A 163 42.13 29.68 -1.15
N ASN A 164 42.58 28.45 -1.46
CA ASN A 164 43.58 27.74 -0.66
C ASN A 164 43.30 27.83 0.87
N LYS A 165 42.05 27.57 1.29
CA LYS A 165 41.67 27.20 2.68
C LYS A 165 41.29 25.70 2.81
N MET A 166 41.79 25.03 3.85
CA MET A 166 41.56 23.59 4.09
C MET A 166 40.15 23.42 4.65
N VAL A 167 39.24 22.85 3.86
CA VAL A 167 37.84 22.72 4.27
C VAL A 167 37.58 21.30 4.75
N PHE A 168 37.25 21.18 6.04
CA PHE A 168 36.80 19.94 6.66
C PHE A 168 35.33 19.66 6.29
N SER A 169 35.08 19.41 5.01
CA SER A 169 33.83 18.79 4.58
C SER A 169 33.82 17.37 5.12
N LYS A 170 32.76 16.99 5.85
CA LYS A 170 32.60 15.64 6.39
C LYS A 170 32.50 14.66 5.23
N PHE A 171 33.62 14.05 4.87
CA PHE A 171 33.73 13.10 3.76
C PHE A 171 32.70 11.98 3.93
N ASP A 172 31.77 11.88 3.00
CA ASP A 172 30.79 10.80 2.95
C ASP A 172 31.44 9.57 2.29
N PHE A 173 32.16 8.77 3.08
CA PHE A 173 32.83 7.53 2.63
C PHE A 173 31.85 6.45 2.14
N ALA A 174 30.54 6.65 2.27
CA ALA A 174 29.53 5.68 1.83
C ALA A 174 29.60 5.36 0.33
N ASN A 175 30.22 6.22 -0.50
CA ASN A 175 30.27 6.05 -1.95
C ASN A 175 31.67 5.76 -2.52
N LEU A 176 32.74 5.81 -1.72
CA LEU A 176 34.09 5.46 -2.17
C LEU A 176 34.30 3.94 -2.07
N GLY A 177 33.96 3.23 -3.15
CA GLY A 177 34.26 1.79 -3.32
C GLY A 177 33.06 0.93 -3.69
N MET A 178 31.84 1.40 -3.44
CA MET A 178 30.62 0.71 -3.88
C MET A 178 30.28 1.13 -5.32
N LYS A 179 30.97 0.55 -6.32
CA LYS A 179 30.45 0.57 -7.69
C LYS A 179 29.04 0.00 -7.64
N ARG A 180 28.02 0.84 -7.84
CA ARG A 180 26.61 0.41 -7.82
C ARG A 180 26.48 -0.72 -8.84
N GLN A 181 26.32 -1.94 -8.35
CA GLN A 181 26.12 -3.10 -9.20
C GLN A 181 24.95 -2.81 -10.14
N LYS A 182 25.22 -2.78 -11.45
CA LYS A 182 24.19 -2.47 -12.44
C LYS A 182 23.08 -3.49 -12.27
N LYS A 183 21.87 -3.02 -11.96
CA LYS A 183 20.71 -3.89 -11.76
C LYS A 183 20.52 -4.73 -13.03
N GLN A 184 20.52 -6.04 -12.87
CA GLN A 184 20.24 -6.96 -13.96
C GLN A 184 18.85 -6.64 -14.57
N GLU A 185 18.76 -6.68 -15.89
CA GLU A 185 17.50 -6.48 -16.62
C GLU A 185 16.51 -7.57 -16.18
N LYS A 186 15.26 -7.18 -15.84
CA LYS A 186 14.24 -8.12 -15.34
C LYS A 186 13.12 -8.36 -16.34
N ASP A 187 13.09 -7.61 -17.44
CA ASP A 187 11.99 -7.67 -18.40
C ASP A 187 12.09 -8.89 -19.32
N PRO A 188 11.12 -9.82 -19.27
CA PRO A 188 11.19 -11.07 -20.02
C PRO A 188 11.21 -10.86 -21.55
N LYS A 189 10.63 -9.77 -22.06
CA LYS A 189 10.70 -9.41 -23.49
C LYS A 189 12.13 -9.07 -23.91
N LYS A 190 12.82 -8.24 -23.13
CA LYS A 190 14.20 -7.85 -23.42
C LYS A 190 15.17 -9.00 -23.23
N LEU A 191 14.95 -9.86 -22.23
CA LEU A 191 15.75 -11.07 -22.03
C LEU A 191 15.62 -12.02 -23.22
N LEU A 192 14.40 -12.21 -23.74
CA LEU A 192 14.18 -13.03 -24.92
C LEU A 192 14.92 -12.46 -26.13
N LYS A 193 14.82 -11.14 -26.37
CA LYS A 193 15.57 -10.46 -27.44
C LYS A 193 17.09 -10.67 -27.31
N LYS A 194 17.65 -10.55 -26.10
CA LYS A 194 19.08 -10.80 -25.87
C LYS A 194 19.49 -12.23 -26.22
N ILE A 195 18.66 -13.21 -25.86
CA ILE A 195 18.90 -14.62 -26.20
C ILE A 195 18.83 -14.82 -27.71
N ASP A 196 17.84 -14.22 -28.38
CA ASP A 196 17.69 -14.32 -29.83
C ASP A 196 18.88 -13.65 -30.53
N GLU A 197 19.29 -12.44 -30.12
CA GLU A 197 20.49 -11.77 -30.63
C GLU A 197 21.78 -12.58 -30.41
N GLN A 198 21.89 -13.29 -29.29
CA GLN A 198 23.03 -14.18 -29.02
C GLN A 198 23.02 -15.40 -29.96
N LYS A 199 21.85 -15.97 -30.23
CA LYS A 199 21.70 -17.07 -31.18
C LYS A 199 22.02 -16.63 -32.60
N ASP A 200 21.50 -15.49 -33.03
CA ASP A 200 21.77 -14.93 -34.36
C ASP A 200 23.27 -14.68 -34.57
N LYS A 201 23.97 -14.21 -33.54
CA LYS A 201 25.43 -14.04 -33.58
C LYS A 201 26.17 -15.38 -33.73
N LEU A 202 25.75 -16.40 -33.00
CA LEU A 202 26.34 -17.74 -33.12
C LEU A 202 26.06 -18.35 -34.50
N GLN A 203 24.84 -18.19 -35.02
CA GLN A 203 24.46 -18.68 -36.34
C GLN A 203 25.27 -18.00 -37.45
N LYS A 204 25.48 -16.68 -37.38
CA LYS A 204 26.33 -15.96 -38.34
C LYS A 204 27.79 -16.44 -38.34
N LEU A 205 28.33 -16.80 -37.17
CA LEU A 205 29.67 -17.38 -37.05
C LEU A 205 29.73 -18.83 -37.57
N GLU A 206 28.63 -19.57 -37.45
CA GLU A 206 28.49 -20.92 -38.01
C GLU A 206 28.46 -20.85 -39.55
N GLU A 207 27.73 -19.89 -40.11
CA GLU A 207 27.66 -19.62 -41.55
C GLU A 207 29.01 -19.17 -42.13
N SER A 208 29.83 -18.43 -41.36
CA SER A 208 31.18 -18.03 -41.77
C SER A 208 32.25 -19.11 -41.59
N GLY A 209 31.90 -20.29 -41.03
CA GLY A 209 32.80 -21.43 -40.87
C GLY A 209 33.79 -21.32 -39.69
N GLU A 210 33.62 -20.37 -38.77
CA GLU A 210 34.56 -20.11 -37.67
C GLU A 210 34.23 -20.96 -36.42
N THR A 211 34.38 -22.28 -36.53
CA THR A 211 34.00 -23.26 -35.50
C THR A 211 34.75 -23.08 -34.17
N GLU A 212 36.04 -22.76 -34.21
CA GLU A 212 36.88 -22.53 -33.02
C GLU A 212 36.37 -21.35 -32.19
N LYS A 213 36.03 -20.23 -32.84
CA LYS A 213 35.52 -19.04 -32.15
C LYS A 213 34.16 -19.29 -31.50
N ILE A 214 33.32 -20.14 -32.09
CA ILE A 214 32.03 -20.54 -31.50
C ILE A 214 32.25 -21.32 -30.21
N ILE A 215 33.19 -22.27 -30.21
CA ILE A 215 33.53 -23.06 -29.02
C ILE A 215 34.03 -22.13 -27.91
N GLU A 216 34.96 -21.23 -28.23
CA GLU A 216 35.45 -20.24 -27.26
C GLU A 216 34.33 -19.36 -26.69
N ILE A 217 33.41 -18.88 -27.53
CA ILE A 217 32.28 -18.04 -27.08
C ILE A 217 31.35 -18.83 -26.17
N LYS A 218 31.05 -20.09 -26.51
CA LYS A 218 30.21 -20.99 -25.70
C LYS A 218 30.86 -21.25 -24.35
N GLU A 219 32.16 -21.56 -24.32
CA GLU A 219 32.93 -21.77 -23.08
C GLU A 219 33.01 -20.50 -22.23
N LYS A 220 33.40 -19.36 -22.82
CA LYS A 220 33.45 -18.05 -22.14
C LYS A 220 32.08 -17.70 -21.54
N THR A 221 30.99 -18.01 -22.23
CA THR A 221 29.63 -17.76 -21.74
C THR A 221 29.25 -18.72 -20.61
N ALA A 222 29.61 -20.01 -20.73
CA ALA A 222 29.37 -21.01 -19.68
C ALA A 222 30.11 -20.64 -18.39
N TRP A 223 31.39 -20.25 -18.47
CA TRP A 223 32.16 -19.80 -17.31
C TRP A 223 31.59 -18.53 -16.69
N LYS A 224 31.24 -17.51 -17.50
CA LYS A 224 30.56 -16.30 -17.00
C LYS A 224 29.27 -16.63 -16.25
N ASN A 225 28.47 -17.55 -16.78
CA ASN A 225 27.23 -18.00 -16.14
C ASN A 225 27.50 -18.79 -14.84
N ALA A 226 28.56 -19.58 -14.78
CA ALA A 226 28.98 -20.29 -13.56
C ALA A 226 29.43 -19.30 -12.47
N PHE A 227 30.27 -18.31 -12.81
CA PHE A 227 30.69 -17.25 -11.89
C PHE A 227 29.50 -16.43 -11.38
N ALA A 228 28.58 -16.02 -12.27
CA ALA A 228 27.38 -15.28 -11.87
C ALA A 228 26.50 -16.08 -10.91
N LYS A 229 26.34 -17.40 -11.14
CA LYS A 229 25.62 -18.28 -10.23
C LYS A 229 26.32 -18.41 -8.88
N ALA A 230 27.65 -18.51 -8.85
CA ALA A 230 28.45 -18.57 -7.62
C ALA A 230 28.38 -17.26 -6.80
N GLU A 231 28.32 -16.11 -7.48
CA GLU A 231 28.06 -14.80 -6.87
C GLU A 231 26.64 -14.69 -6.28
N GLY A 232 25.74 -15.61 -6.62
CA GLY A 232 24.34 -15.61 -6.20
C GLY A 232 23.39 -14.87 -7.14
N VAL A 233 23.86 -14.48 -8.33
CA VAL A 233 23.02 -13.86 -9.37
C VAL A 233 22.16 -14.92 -10.05
N LYS A 234 20.84 -14.70 -10.07
CA LYS A 234 19.88 -15.58 -10.74
C LYS A 234 19.92 -15.36 -12.26
N VAL A 235 20.69 -16.17 -12.96
CA VAL A 235 20.76 -16.23 -14.43
C VAL A 235 19.44 -16.78 -15.00
N LYS A 236 18.86 -16.11 -16.02
CA LYS A 236 17.52 -16.41 -16.56
C LYS A 236 17.55 -16.53 -18.09
N ASP A 237 18.21 -17.58 -18.58
CA ASP A 237 18.53 -17.71 -20.01
C ASP A 237 17.59 -18.68 -20.74
N ASP A 238 16.62 -19.29 -20.05
CA ASP A 238 15.72 -20.28 -20.65
C ASP A 238 14.60 -19.62 -21.49
N PRO A 239 14.59 -19.79 -22.83
CA PRO A 239 13.62 -19.12 -23.70
C PRO A 239 12.19 -19.61 -23.46
N THR A 240 12.01 -20.89 -23.10
CA THR A 240 10.70 -21.49 -22.83
C THR A 240 10.06 -20.90 -21.57
N LEU A 241 10.84 -20.67 -20.51
CA LEU A 241 10.37 -20.06 -19.27
C LEU A 241 10.09 -18.57 -19.43
N LEU A 242 10.88 -17.86 -20.25
CA LEU A 242 10.64 -16.46 -20.57
C LEU A 242 9.35 -16.28 -21.38
N LYS A 243 9.11 -17.13 -22.40
CA LYS A 243 7.84 -17.16 -23.15
C LYS A 243 6.64 -17.46 -22.23
N LYS A 244 6.75 -18.44 -21.32
CA LYS A 244 5.70 -18.71 -20.31
C LYS A 244 5.45 -17.51 -19.40
N SER A 245 6.51 -16.79 -19.02
CA SER A 245 6.39 -15.58 -18.18
C SER A 245 5.67 -14.45 -18.91
N LEU A 246 5.89 -14.30 -20.22
CA LEU A 246 5.12 -13.36 -21.06
C LEU A 246 3.65 -13.74 -21.11
N LYS A 247 3.33 -15.01 -21.39
CA LYS A 247 1.94 -15.49 -21.43
C LYS A 247 1.21 -15.26 -20.10
N ARG A 248 1.87 -15.46 -18.96
CA ARG A 248 1.30 -15.15 -17.63
C ARG A 248 1.04 -13.65 -17.44
N LYS A 249 1.97 -12.79 -17.89
CA LYS A 249 1.77 -11.32 -17.84
C LYS A 249 0.58 -10.90 -18.69
N GLU A 250 0.47 -11.42 -19.91
CA GLU A 250 -0.65 -11.16 -20.82
C GLU A 250 -1.99 -11.66 -20.26
N GLN A 251 -2.01 -12.87 -19.69
CA GLN A 251 -3.19 -13.41 -19.02
C GLN A 251 -3.62 -12.54 -17.84
N LYS A 252 -2.67 -12.08 -17.02
CA LYS A 252 -2.96 -11.14 -15.92
C LYS A 252 -3.57 -9.85 -16.45
N GLN A 253 -2.98 -9.25 -17.48
CA GLN A 253 -3.51 -8.04 -18.12
C GLN A 253 -4.93 -8.25 -18.68
N ARG A 254 -5.16 -9.35 -19.41
CA ARG A 254 -6.50 -9.71 -19.92
C ARG A 254 -7.52 -9.88 -18.80
N SER A 255 -7.14 -10.56 -17.71
CA SER A 255 -8.03 -10.74 -16.57
C SER A 255 -8.36 -9.41 -15.88
N SER A 256 -7.38 -8.52 -15.74
CA SER A 256 -7.59 -7.18 -15.18
C SER A 256 -8.48 -6.33 -16.07
N LYS A 257 -8.26 -6.35 -17.39
CA LYS A 257 -9.10 -5.67 -18.38
C LYS A 257 -10.55 -6.13 -18.28
N ASN A 258 -10.79 -7.44 -18.34
CA ASN A 258 -12.13 -8.00 -18.23
C ASN A 258 -12.81 -7.66 -16.89
N LYS A 259 -12.07 -7.69 -15.77
CA LYS A 259 -12.60 -7.29 -14.46
C LYS A 259 -13.00 -5.82 -14.45
N TRP A 260 -12.21 -4.95 -15.07
CA TRP A 260 -12.52 -3.52 -15.14
C TRP A 260 -13.70 -3.23 -16.05
N GLU A 261 -13.77 -3.86 -17.22
CA GLU A 261 -14.94 -3.78 -18.12
C GLU A 261 -16.23 -4.25 -17.42
N LYS A 262 -16.19 -5.37 -16.72
CA LYS A 262 -17.34 -5.87 -15.93
C LYS A 262 -17.77 -4.87 -14.85
N ARG A 263 -16.82 -4.19 -14.18
CA ARG A 263 -17.15 -3.15 -13.20
C ARG A 263 -17.81 -1.95 -13.86
N GLN A 264 -17.30 -1.48 -15.00
CA GLN A 264 -17.91 -0.38 -15.75
C GLN A 264 -19.32 -0.74 -16.22
N GLN A 265 -19.52 -1.93 -16.77
CA GLN A 265 -20.84 -2.45 -17.16
C GLN A 265 -21.78 -2.53 -15.95
N GLY A 266 -21.30 -3.02 -14.80
CA GLY A 266 -22.08 -3.09 -13.57
C GLY A 266 -22.53 -1.71 -13.08
N VAL A 267 -21.64 -0.70 -13.13
CA VAL A 267 -21.97 0.68 -12.80
C VAL A 267 -23.00 1.26 -13.76
N GLN A 268 -22.82 1.04 -15.06
CA GLN A 268 -23.74 1.54 -16.07
C GLN A 268 -25.13 0.90 -15.93
N LYS A 269 -25.19 -0.42 -15.78
CA LYS A 269 -26.43 -1.16 -15.54
C LYS A 269 -27.15 -0.66 -14.27
N ALA A 270 -26.42 -0.44 -13.18
CA ALA A 270 -27.03 0.06 -11.94
C ALA A 270 -27.61 1.49 -12.10
N LYS A 271 -26.96 2.34 -12.90
CA LYS A 271 -27.50 3.67 -13.25
C LYS A 271 -28.76 3.55 -14.09
N GLU A 272 -28.74 2.71 -15.12
CA GLU A 272 -29.88 2.46 -16.00
C GLU A 272 -31.06 1.88 -15.23
N GLU A 273 -30.87 0.85 -14.41
CA GLU A 273 -31.91 0.25 -13.56
C GLU A 273 -32.54 1.28 -12.62
N ARG A 274 -31.73 2.17 -12.02
CA ARG A 274 -32.25 3.25 -11.16
C ARG A 274 -33.09 4.24 -11.96
N GLN A 275 -32.64 4.59 -13.17
CA GLN A 275 -33.36 5.52 -14.03
C GLN A 275 -34.66 4.91 -14.57
N GLN A 276 -34.66 3.64 -14.97
CA GLN A 276 -35.84 2.88 -15.37
C GLN A 276 -36.86 2.80 -14.23
N LYS A 277 -36.44 2.44 -13.01
CA LYS A 277 -37.31 2.47 -11.83
C LYS A 277 -37.93 3.86 -11.60
N ARG A 278 -37.18 4.92 -11.86
CA ARG A 278 -37.69 6.30 -11.75
C ARG A 278 -38.72 6.61 -12.85
N SER A 279 -38.46 6.27 -14.11
CA SER A 279 -39.42 6.46 -15.20
C SER A 279 -40.71 5.69 -14.95
N ASP A 280 -40.60 4.43 -14.55
CA ASP A 280 -41.75 3.55 -14.31
C ASP A 280 -42.62 4.08 -13.16
N ASN A 281 -42.00 4.55 -12.08
CA ASN A 281 -42.71 5.16 -10.96
C ASN A 281 -43.41 6.48 -11.37
N ILE A 282 -42.77 7.30 -12.21
CA ILE A 282 -43.36 8.54 -12.72
C ILE A 282 -44.56 8.21 -13.64
N GLU A 283 -44.43 7.23 -14.52
CA GLU A 283 -45.50 6.77 -15.40
C GLU A 283 -46.67 6.19 -14.60
N LYS A 284 -46.38 5.36 -13.59
CA LYS A 284 -47.40 4.82 -12.68
C LYS A 284 -48.16 5.95 -11.99
N ARG A 285 -47.47 6.96 -11.44
CA ARG A 285 -48.12 8.15 -10.85
C ARG A 285 -48.97 8.93 -11.86
N LYS A 286 -48.50 9.08 -13.11
CA LYS A 286 -49.27 9.74 -14.19
C LYS A 286 -50.54 8.94 -14.51
N LYS A 287 -50.44 7.61 -14.66
CA LYS A 287 -51.57 6.70 -14.91
C LYS A 287 -52.58 6.72 -13.75
N GLU A 288 -52.10 6.63 -12.50
CA GLU A 288 -52.96 6.73 -11.31
C GLU A 288 -53.70 8.07 -11.23
N LYS A 289 -53.05 9.19 -11.53
CA LYS A 289 -53.72 10.51 -11.60
C LYS A 289 -54.81 10.54 -12.66
N LYS A 290 -54.57 9.99 -13.86
CA LYS A 290 -55.58 9.87 -14.94
C LYS A 290 -56.74 8.98 -14.49
N ASN A 291 -56.45 7.80 -13.95
CA ASN A 291 -57.46 6.86 -13.46
C ASN A 291 -58.29 7.44 -12.32
N ARG A 292 -57.69 8.20 -11.40
CA ARG A 292 -58.41 8.91 -10.33
C ARG A 292 -59.39 9.94 -10.91
N LYS A 293 -58.94 10.75 -11.89
CA LYS A 293 -59.81 11.70 -12.59
C LYS A 293 -60.99 11.00 -13.28
N LEU A 294 -60.73 9.90 -14.00
CA LEU A 294 -61.78 9.10 -14.65
C LEU A 294 -62.77 8.53 -13.63
N LYS A 295 -62.29 7.93 -12.53
CA LYS A 295 -63.15 7.42 -11.45
C LYS A 295 -64.00 8.52 -10.81
N THR A 296 -63.44 9.71 -10.54
CA THR A 296 -64.20 10.84 -9.99
C THR A 296 -65.26 11.36 -10.97
N ALA A 297 -64.97 11.40 -12.27
CA ALA A 297 -65.92 11.86 -13.28
C ALA A 297 -67.06 10.85 -13.52
N SER A 298 -66.75 9.55 -13.55
CA SER A 298 -67.75 8.47 -13.57
C SER A 298 -68.66 8.51 -12.34
N LYS A 299 -68.12 8.65 -11.12
CA LYS A 299 -68.93 8.83 -9.89
C LYS A 299 -69.87 10.04 -9.92
N ARG A 300 -69.54 11.07 -10.69
CA ARG A 300 -70.36 12.28 -10.86
C ARG A 300 -71.33 12.19 -12.06
N GLY A 301 -71.44 11.03 -12.70
CA GLY A 301 -72.29 10.82 -13.88
C GLY A 301 -71.81 11.54 -15.15
N ARG A 302 -70.59 12.09 -15.16
CA ARG A 302 -70.03 12.83 -16.32
C ARG A 302 -69.33 11.92 -17.34
N ILE A 303 -69.17 10.64 -17.01
CA ILE A 303 -68.62 9.61 -17.90
C ILE A 303 -69.54 8.40 -17.76
N ILE A 304 -70.24 8.06 -18.83
CA ILE A 304 -71.02 6.83 -18.98
C ILE A 304 -70.03 5.76 -19.47
N PRO A 305 -70.02 4.55 -18.86
CA PRO A 305 -69.08 3.49 -19.19
C PRO A 305 -69.12 3.06 -20.67
#